data_AF-I0UYG1-F1
#
_entry.id   AF-I0UYG1-F1
#
_cell.length_a   1.000
_cell.length_b   1.000
_cell.length_c   1.000
_cell.angle_alpha   90.00
_cell.angle_beta   90.00
_cell.angle_gamma   90.00
#
_symmetry.space_group_name_H-M   'P 1'
#
loop_
_entity.id
_entity.type
_entity.pdbx_description
1 polymer ?
#
loop_
_entity_poly.entity_id
_entity_poly.type
_entity_poly.pdbx_seq_one_letter_code
_entity_poly.pdbx_strand_id
1 'polypeptide(L)' 'MRTLGVAVLGVFAGLAVGFALFSELVGRLVAADGVVETPWAFVIGFGPQLTAVAGGVLAVVLDNKLRRRREGR' A
#
# COMPACT_ATOMS: atom_id res chain seq x y z
N MET A 1 -12.07 2.50 -19.06
CA MET A 1 -12.73 2.06 -17.79
C MET A 1 -11.96 0.94 -17.08
N ARG A 2 -11.42 -0.07 -17.79
CA ARG A 2 -10.68 -1.18 -17.16
C ARG A 2 -9.45 -0.77 -16.34
N THR A 3 -8.61 0.13 -16.85
CA THR A 3 -7.40 0.59 -16.14
C THR A 3 -7.72 1.37 -14.86
N LEU A 4 -8.83 2.13 -14.85
CA LEU A 4 -9.34 2.79 -13.64
C LEU A 4 -9.74 1.76 -12.59
N GLY A 5 -10.44 0.69 -12.98
CA GLY A 5 -10.79 -0.40 -12.08
C GLY A 5 -9.56 -1.09 -11.47
N VAL A 6 -8.52 -1.32 -12.28
CA VAL A 6 -7.26 -1.89 -11.78
C VAL A 6 -6.54 -0.94 -10.82
N ALA A 7 -6.53 0.36 -11.12
CA ALA A 7 -5.95 1.36 -10.22
C ALA A 7 -6.68 1.37 -8.86
N VAL A 8 -8.01 1.38 -8.87
CA VAL A 8 -8.83 1.35 -7.65
C VAL A 8 -8.56 0.08 -6.84
N LEU A 9 -8.54 -1.10 -7.49
CA LEU A 9 -8.19 -2.36 -6.82
C LEU A 9 -6.78 -2.32 -6.23
N GLY A 10 -5.82 -1.76 -6.95
CA GLY A 10 -4.45 -1.55 -6.47
C GLY A 10 -4.38 -0.66 -5.25
N VAL A 11 -5.16 0.42 -5.21
CA VAL A 11 -5.23 1.33 -4.06
C VAL A 11 -5.78 0.62 -2.83
N PHE A 12 -6.90 -0.11 -2.98
CA PHE A 12 -7.47 -0.86 -1.86
C PHE A 12 -6.56 -1.99 -1.38
N ALA A 13 -5.93 -2.72 -2.28
CA ALA A 13 -4.97 -3.76 -1.93
C ALA A 13 -3.75 -3.17 -1.21
N GLY A 14 -3.20 -2.07 -1.71
CA GLY A 14 -2.09 -1.34 -1.08
C GLY A 14 -2.48 -0.81 0.30
N LEU A 15 -3.70 -0.29 0.46
CA LEU A 15 -4.21 0.17 1.74
C LEU A 15 -4.36 -0.98 2.74
N ALA A 16 -4.92 -2.11 2.32
CA ALA A 16 -5.08 -3.28 3.17
C ALA A 16 -3.73 -3.84 3.65
N VAL A 17 -2.75 -3.94 2.74
CA VAL A 17 -1.38 -4.35 3.08
C VAL A 17 -0.73 -3.36 4.03
N GLY A 18 -0.86 -2.06 3.75
CA GLY A 18 -0.38 -0.99 4.62
C GLY A 18 -0.98 -1.12 6.02
N PHE A 19 -2.30 -1.22 6.11
CA PHE A 19 -2.99 -1.33 7.39
C PHE A 19 -2.50 -2.55 8.19
N ALA A 20 -2.34 -3.70 7.55
CA ALA A 20 -1.83 -4.91 8.21
C ALA A 20 -0.40 -4.72 8.76
N LEU A 21 0.51 -4.19 7.95
CA LEU A 21 1.91 -4.00 8.33
C LEU A 21 2.08 -2.94 9.42
N PHE A 22 1.40 -1.80 9.28
CA PHE A 22 1.51 -0.71 10.24
C PHE A 22 0.78 -1.01 11.55
N SER A 23 -0.33 -1.76 11.53
CA SER A 23 -0.99 -2.21 12.77
C SER A 23 -0.11 -3.15 13.59
N GLU A 24 0.57 -4.09 12.92
CA GLU A 24 1.55 -4.97 13.56
C GLU A 24 2.73 -4.17 14.14
N LEU A 25 3.25 -3.19 13.38
CA LEU A 25 4.33 -2.32 13.83
C LEU A 25 3.93 -1.52 15.09
N VAL A 26 2.72 -0.94 15.10
CA VAL A 26 2.17 -0.26 16.29
C VAL A 26 2.10 -1.22 17.47
N GLY A 27 1.55 -2.41 17.26
CA GLY A 27 1.42 -3.42 18.32
C GLY A 27 2.76 -3.76 18.96
N ARG A 28 3.81 -3.91 18.13
CA ARG A 28 5.18 -4.18 18.62
C ARG A 28 5.78 -3.00 19.38
N LEU A 29 5.64 -1.78 18.87
CA LEU A 29 6.17 -0.57 19.54
C LEU A 29 5.51 -0.33 20.89
N VAL A 30 4.18 -0.49 20.95
CA VAL A 30 3.42 -0.36 22.20
C VAL A 30 3.80 -1.46 23.20
N ALA A 31 3.99 -2.71 22.73
CA ALA A 31 4.39 -3.81 23.60
C ALA A 31 5.84 -3.72 24.10
N ALA A 32 6.74 -3.11 23.33
CA ALA A 32 8.16 -3.00 23.67
C ALA A 32 8.44 -1.87 24.67
N ASP A 33 7.92 -0.66 24.40
CA ASP A 33 8.34 0.56 25.12
C ASP A 33 7.18 1.28 25.83
N GLY A 34 5.93 0.84 25.65
CA GLY A 34 4.73 1.42 26.27
C GLY A 34 4.37 2.84 25.79
N VAL A 35 5.24 3.47 24.99
CA VAL A 35 5.07 4.83 24.44
C VAL A 35 5.47 4.82 22.97
N VAL A 36 4.62 5.39 22.11
CA VAL A 36 4.95 5.60 20.69
C VAL A 36 5.67 6.94 20.57
N GLU A 37 6.98 6.92 20.30
CA GLU A 37 7.75 8.14 20.06
C GLU A 37 7.25 8.91 18.81
N THR A 38 7.44 10.22 18.84
CA THR A 38 6.97 11.20 17.84
C THR A 38 7.29 10.83 16.37
N PRO A 39 8.48 10.27 16.01
CA PRO A 39 8.77 9.88 14.63
C PRO A 39 7.88 8.74 14.12
N TRP A 40 7.54 7.79 14.99
CA TRP A 40 6.73 6.63 14.63
C TRP A 40 5.27 7.02 14.42
N ALA A 41 4.75 7.99 15.18
CA ALA A 41 3.39 8.48 15.01
C ALA A 41 3.13 9.00 13.57
N PHE A 42 4.10 9.66 12.95
CA PHE A 42 4.01 10.10 11.56
C PHE A 42 3.99 8.91 10.58
N VAL A 43 4.90 7.95 10.78
CA VAL A 43 5.01 6.75 9.95
C VAL A 43 3.74 5.90 10.02
N ILE A 44 3.12 5.79 11.19
CA ILE A 44 1.85 5.09 11.40
C ILE A 44 0.69 5.86 10.77
N GLY A 45 0.67 7.19 10.96
CA GLY A 45 -0.40 8.05 10.48
C GLY A 45 -0.47 8.20 8.95
N PHE A 46 0.67 8.10 8.25
CA PHE A 46 0.77 8.29 6.80
C PHE A 46 1.22 7.04 6.02
N GLY A 47 1.79 6.06 6.70
CA GLY A 47 2.31 4.82 6.10
C GLY A 47 1.26 4.08 5.26
N PRO A 48 0.07 3.76 5.82
CA PRO A 48 -0.99 3.06 5.09
C PRO A 48 -1.40 3.77 3.79
N GLN A 49 -1.47 5.11 3.81
CA GLN A 49 -1.84 5.95 2.67
C GLN A 49 -0.76 5.92 1.59
N LEU A 50 0.53 5.96 1.97
CA LEU A 50 1.64 5.82 1.03
C LEU A 50 1.63 4.45 0.36
N THR A 51 1.38 3.37 1.10
CA THR A 51 1.21 2.02 0.53
C THR A 51 0.00 1.92 -0.40
N ALA A 52 -1.10 2.63 -0.13
CA ALA A 52 -2.24 2.69 -1.03
C ALA A 52 -1.88 3.36 -2.37
N VAL A 53 -1.18 4.48 -2.34
CA VAL A 53 -0.67 5.15 -3.56
C VAL A 53 0.26 4.21 -4.33
N ALA A 54 1.22 3.60 -3.65
CA ALA A 54 2.15 2.66 -4.26
C ALA A 54 1.42 1.45 -4.90
N GLY A 55 0.42 0.90 -4.22
CA GLY A 55 -0.42 -0.20 -4.72
C GLY A 55 -1.17 0.18 -6.00
N GLY A 56 -1.76 1.37 -6.04
CA GLY A 56 -2.43 1.90 -7.23
C GLY A 56 -1.48 2.05 -8.42
N VAL A 57 -0.31 2.66 -8.19
CA VAL A 57 0.72 2.82 -9.23
C VAL A 57 1.21 1.47 -9.75
N LEU A 58 1.56 0.55 -8.84
CA LEU A 58 2.03 -0.80 -9.21
C LEU A 58 0.97 -1.56 -10.01
N ALA A 59 -0.29 -1.49 -9.61
CA ALA A 59 -1.37 -2.16 -10.33
C ALA A 59 -1.51 -1.65 -11.77
N VAL A 60 -1.41 -0.33 -11.99
CA VAL A 60 -1.45 0.26 -13.34
C VAL A 60 -0.22 -0.11 -14.16
N VAL A 61 0.97 -0.06 -13.56
CA VAL A 61 2.22 -0.45 -14.23
C VAL A 61 2.16 -1.92 -14.65
N LEU A 62 1.65 -2.81 -13.78
CA LEU A 62 1.48 -4.22 -14.08
C LEU A 62 0.44 -4.46 -15.18
N ASP A 63 -0.74 -3.82 -15.13
CA ASP A 63 -1.76 -3.94 -16.20
C ASP A 63 -1.18 -3.52 -17.56
N ASN A 64 -0.45 -2.40 -17.62
CA ASN A 64 0.19 -1.94 -18.84
C ASN A 64 1.28 -2.91 -19.32
N LYS A 65 2.11 -3.44 -18.42
CA LYS A 65 3.16 -4.41 -18.75
C LYS A 65 2.59 -5.73 -19.27
N LEU A 66 1.52 -6.22 -18.66
CA LEU A 66 0.81 -7.43 -19.07
C LEU A 66 0.10 -7.25 -20.41
N ARG A 67 -0.48 -6.07 -20.66
CA ARG A 67 -1.13 -5.76 -21.94
C ARG A 67 -0.15 -5.78 -23.10
N ARG A 68 1.00 -5.10 -22.95
CA ARG A 68 2.06 -5.08 -23.97
C ARG A 68 2.58 -6.49 -24.30
N ARG A 69 2.68 -7.37 -23.31
CA ARG A 69 3.09 -8.77 -23.53
C ARG A 69 2.07 -9.60 -24.30
N ARG A 70 0.77 -9.28 -24.22
CA ARG A 70 -0.27 -9.95 -24.99
C ARG A 70 -0.36 -9.44 -26.43
N GLU A 71 -0.08 -8.17 -26.66
CA GLU A 71 -0.10 -7.55 -28.00
C GLU A 71 1.13 -7.91 -28.85
N GLY A 72 2.25 -8.28 -28.21
CA GLY A 72 3.47 -8.75 -28.89
C GLY A 72 3.53 -10.25 -29.20
N ARG A 73 2.43 -10.98 -29.00
CA ARG A 73 2.25 -12.39 -29.39
C ARG A 73 1.14 -12.47 -30.43
#